data_AF-A0A3C1WTP8-F1
#
_entry.id   AF-A0A3C1WTP8-F1
#
_cell.length_a   1.000
_cell.length_b   1.000
_cell.length_c   1.000
_cell.angle_alpha   90.00
_cell.angle_beta   90.00
_cell.angle_gamma   90.00
#
_symmetry.space_group_name_H-M   'P 1'
#
loop_
_entity.id
_entity.type
_entity.pdbx_description
1 polymer ?
#
loop_
_entity_poly.entity_id
_entity_poly.type
_entity_poly.pdbx_seq_one_letter_code
_entity_poly.pdbx_strand_id
1 'polypeptide(L)'
;MAVIVDDFVLTGLNVTDNEEDALAIRRVRSLLSRTIRTLPGSRGFGMDDQYLDYPPQTAKNMFAIDLYEKVNKFIPDVDIEDIEWVELEEMPGRYKIHIKLERNED
;
A
#
# COMPACT_ATOMS: atom_id res chain seq x y z
N MET A 1 8.29 10.85 -16.84
CA MET A 1 6.86 11.07 -16.60
C MET A 1 6.63 10.76 -15.14
N ALA A 2 6.10 11.70 -14.36
CA ALA A 2 5.81 11.48 -12.94
C ALA A 2 4.62 10.52 -12.81
N VAL A 3 4.62 9.74 -11.75
CA VAL A 3 3.59 8.73 -11.48
C VAL A 3 2.50 9.38 -10.62
N ILE A 4 1.23 9.13 -10.96
CA ILE A 4 0.09 9.56 -10.16
C ILE A 4 -0.66 8.31 -9.69
N VAL A 5 -0.89 8.21 -8.39
CA VAL A 5 -1.71 7.13 -7.82
C VAL A 5 -3.10 7.68 -7.53
N ASP A 6 -4.12 7.06 -8.13
CA ASP A 6 -5.52 7.49 -8.01
C ASP A 6 -6.20 6.86 -6.80
N ASP A 7 -6.04 5.54 -6.64
CA ASP A 7 -6.68 4.77 -5.56
C ASP A 7 -5.91 3.48 -5.23
N PHE A 8 -6.18 2.94 -4.04
CA PHE A 8 -5.65 1.66 -3.58
C PHE A 8 -6.80 0.66 -3.37
N VAL A 9 -6.71 -0.48 -4.03
CA VAL A 9 -7.66 -1.60 -3.91
C VAL A 9 -7.02 -2.69 -3.08
N LEU A 10 -7.59 -2.99 -1.91
CA LEU A 10 -7.13 -4.06 -1.02
C LEU A 10 -8.01 -5.30 -1.21
N THR A 11 -7.40 -6.45 -1.48
CA THR A 11 -8.09 -7.74 -1.66
C THR A 11 -7.39 -8.87 -0.89
N GLY A 12 -7.99 -10.06 -0.84
CA GLY A 12 -7.37 -11.28 -0.26
C GLY A 12 -7.88 -11.70 1.13
N LEU A 13 -8.38 -10.76 1.95
CA LEU A 13 -8.93 -11.05 3.28
C LEU A 13 -10.47 -11.09 3.31
N ASN A 14 -11.08 -11.86 4.22
CA ASN A 14 -12.53 -12.04 4.32
C ASN A 14 -13.16 -11.08 5.35
N VAL A 15 -13.40 -9.84 4.93
CA VAL A 15 -13.95 -8.79 5.83
C VAL A 15 -15.43 -8.96 6.20
N THR A 16 -16.16 -9.85 5.53
CA THR A 16 -17.60 -10.06 5.76
C THR A 16 -17.88 -10.92 6.99
N ASP A 17 -17.01 -11.88 7.28
CA ASP A 17 -17.21 -12.87 8.34
C ASP A 17 -16.09 -12.83 9.41
N ASN A 18 -15.04 -12.05 9.18
CA ASN A 18 -13.89 -11.94 10.07
C ASN A 18 -13.58 -10.46 10.43
N GLU A 19 -13.86 -10.10 11.69
CA GLU A 19 -13.61 -8.75 12.21
C GLU A 19 -12.12 -8.40 12.27
N GLU A 20 -11.26 -9.39 12.49
CA GLU A 20 -9.81 -9.20 12.51
C GLU A 20 -9.31 -8.84 11.10
N ASP A 21 -9.83 -9.49 10.07
CA ASP A 21 -9.52 -9.20 8.67
C ASP A 21 -9.96 -7.78 8.31
N ALA A 22 -11.16 -7.39 8.73
CA ALA A 22 -11.67 -6.04 8.56
C ALA A 22 -10.78 -4.99 9.26
N LEU A 23 -10.29 -5.31 10.46
CA LEU A 23 -9.37 -4.45 11.19
C LEU A 23 -8.02 -4.33 10.48
N ALA A 24 -7.48 -5.44 9.96
CA ALA A 24 -6.23 -5.45 9.23
C ALA A 24 -6.31 -4.61 7.95
N ILE A 25 -7.36 -4.78 7.14
CA ILE A 25 -7.61 -3.94 5.95
C ILE A 25 -7.66 -2.46 6.33
N ARG A 26 -8.33 -2.10 7.44
CA ARG A 26 -8.39 -0.70 7.91
C ARG A 26 -7.02 -0.16 8.31
N ARG A 27 -6.18 -0.97 8.97
CA ARG A 27 -4.81 -0.58 9.33
C ARG A 27 -3.95 -0.37 8.09
N VAL A 28 -3.99 -1.29 7.12
CA VAL A 28 -3.24 -1.15 5.85
C VAL A 28 -3.71 0.08 5.10
N ARG A 29 -5.01 0.32 5.00
CA ARG A 29 -5.56 1.53 4.37
C ARG A 29 -5.11 2.81 5.10
N SER A 30 -5.03 2.77 6.42
CA SER A 30 -4.53 3.90 7.23
C SER A 30 -3.05 4.17 7.01
N LEU A 31 -2.25 3.14 6.73
CA LEU A 31 -0.85 3.25 6.36
C LEU A 31 -0.70 3.89 4.96
N LEU A 32 -1.42 3.36 3.96
CA LEU A 32 -1.36 3.83 2.56
C LEU A 32 -1.86 5.27 2.38
N SER A 33 -2.82 5.71 3.20
CA SER A 33 -3.40 7.06 3.13
C SER A 33 -2.54 8.14 3.78
N ARG A 34 -1.47 7.80 4.50
CA ARG A 34 -0.61 8.76 5.20
C ARG A 34 0.76 8.83 4.56
N THR A 35 1.24 10.04 4.32
CA THR A 35 2.64 10.28 3.94
C THR A 35 3.51 10.38 5.18
N ILE A 36 4.72 9.79 5.16
CA ILE A 36 5.68 9.73 6.29
C ILE A 36 5.93 11.08 6.99
N ARG A 37 5.79 12.21 6.28
CA ARG A 37 6.03 13.57 6.83
C ARG A 37 4.87 14.17 7.64
N THR A 38 3.74 13.47 7.79
CA THR A 38 2.49 14.06 8.34
C THR A 38 2.24 13.81 9.83
N LEU A 39 3.04 12.99 10.51
CA LEU A 39 2.79 12.60 11.91
C LEU A 39 3.93 13.04 12.86
N PRO A 40 3.74 14.07 13.70
CA PRO A 40 4.67 14.37 14.78
C PRO A 40 4.60 13.27 15.85
N GLY A 41 5.72 12.60 16.13
CA GLY A 41 5.84 11.56 17.17
C GLY A 41 5.90 10.11 16.65
N SER A 42 5.34 9.82 15.47
CA SER A 42 5.48 8.51 14.79
C SER A 42 6.51 8.60 13.67
N ARG A 43 7.80 8.57 14.03
CA ARG A 43 8.90 8.55 13.05
C ARG A 43 8.80 7.28 12.19
N GLY A 44 8.24 7.41 10.98
CA GLY A 44 8.22 6.36 9.97
C GLY A 44 6.89 5.62 9.77
N PHE A 45 5.76 6.11 10.29
CA PHE A 45 4.43 5.60 9.93
C PHE A 45 3.88 6.35 8.71
N GLY A 46 3.42 5.61 7.71
CA GLY A 46 2.99 6.12 6.40
C GLY A 46 3.90 5.63 5.28
N MET A 47 3.49 5.90 4.04
CA MET A 47 4.26 5.62 2.82
C MET A 47 5.18 6.80 2.48
N ASP A 48 6.37 6.50 1.97
CA ASP A 48 7.26 7.50 1.39
C ASP A 48 6.67 8.01 0.08
N ASP A 49 6.60 9.33 -0.16
CA ASP A 49 6.03 9.89 -1.39
C ASP A 49 7.05 10.10 -2.51
N GLN A 50 8.35 9.89 -2.23
CA GLN A 50 9.42 10.17 -3.19
C GLN A 50 9.34 9.28 -4.42
N TYR A 51 8.70 8.10 -4.35
CA TYR A 51 8.54 7.21 -5.51
C TYR A 51 7.75 7.86 -6.65
N LEU A 52 6.90 8.85 -6.36
CA LEU A 52 6.08 9.55 -7.36
C LEU A 52 6.92 10.38 -8.35
N ASP A 53 8.11 10.80 -7.93
CA ASP A 53 9.05 11.58 -8.75
C ASP A 53 9.86 10.71 -9.73
N TYR A 54 9.81 9.38 -9.59
CA TYR A 54 10.58 8.45 -10.41
C TYR A 54 9.77 7.85 -11.56
N PRO A 55 10.44 7.32 -12.61
CA PRO A 55 9.77 6.58 -13.68
C PRO A 55 8.98 5.37 -13.14
N PRO A 56 7.91 4.92 -13.83
CA PRO A 56 7.03 3.86 -13.34
C PRO A 56 7.74 2.58 -12.88
N GLN A 57 8.77 2.13 -13.60
CA GLN A 57 9.52 0.92 -13.21
C GLN A 57 10.22 1.09 -11.85
N THR A 58 10.87 2.22 -11.63
CA THR A 58 11.55 2.53 -10.37
C THR A 58 10.55 2.80 -9.25
N ALA A 59 9.49 3.54 -9.54
CA ALA A 59 8.42 3.85 -8.60
C ALA A 59 7.76 2.59 -8.04
N LYS A 60 7.45 1.61 -8.89
CA LYS A 60 6.86 0.31 -8.50
C LYS A 60 7.75 -0.43 -7.50
N ASN A 61 9.04 -0.53 -7.79
CA ASN A 61 9.99 -1.21 -6.90
C ASN A 61 10.15 -0.48 -5.56
N MET A 62 10.29 0.85 -5.58
CA MET A 62 10.40 1.65 -4.36
C MET A 62 9.17 1.52 -3.48
N PHE A 63 7.97 1.62 -4.08
CA PHE A 63 6.71 1.45 -3.38
C PHE A 63 6.58 0.06 -2.76
N ALA A 64 6.91 -0.99 -3.52
CA ALA A 64 6.83 -2.36 -3.03
C ALA A 64 7.72 -2.55 -1.80
N ILE A 65 9.01 -2.17 -1.88
CA ILE A 65 9.96 -2.30 -0.77
C ILE A 65 9.45 -1.58 0.48
N ASP A 66 9.04 -0.31 0.34
CA ASP A 66 8.51 0.47 1.47
C ASP A 66 7.25 -0.20 2.03
N LEU A 67 6.31 -0.65 1.19
CA LEU A 67 5.09 -1.30 1.64
C LEU A 67 5.38 -2.57 2.45
N TYR A 68 6.26 -3.44 1.95
CA TYR A 68 6.67 -4.66 2.66
C TYR A 68 7.28 -4.34 4.03
N GLU A 69 8.21 -3.38 4.10
CA GLU A 69 8.85 -2.99 5.35
C GLU A 69 7.84 -2.42 6.36
N LYS A 70 6.90 -1.59 5.90
CA LYS A 70 5.90 -0.97 6.79
C LYS A 70 4.85 -1.97 7.25
N VAL A 71 4.35 -2.83 6.36
CA VAL A 71 3.33 -3.83 6.70
C VAL A 71 3.90 -4.80 7.72
N ASN A 72 5.08 -5.37 7.49
CA ASN A 72 5.74 -6.25 8.46
C ASN A 72 5.99 -5.54 9.81
N LYS A 73 6.39 -4.25 9.79
CA LYS A 73 6.68 -3.50 11.02
C LYS A 73 5.44 -3.10 11.83
N PHE A 74 4.35 -2.72 11.17
CA PHE A 74 3.18 -2.10 11.83
C PHE A 74 1.94 -3.00 11.86
N ILE A 75 1.89 -4.02 11.00
CA ILE A 75 0.75 -4.93 10.80
C ILE A 75 1.29 -6.35 10.57
N PRO A 76 1.99 -6.94 11.55
CA PRO A 76 2.64 -8.25 11.39
C PRO A 76 1.65 -9.41 11.18
N ASP A 77 0.37 -9.19 11.47
CA ASP A 77 -0.69 -10.21 11.33
C ASP A 77 -1.10 -10.46 9.85
N VAL A 78 -0.50 -9.72 8.90
CA VAL A 78 -0.82 -9.74 7.46
C VAL A 78 0.46 -9.57 6.64
N ASP A 79 0.54 -10.32 5.54
CA ASP A 79 1.58 -10.18 4.53
C ASP A 79 1.02 -9.68 3.20
N ILE A 80 1.91 -9.19 2.34
CA ILE A 80 1.57 -8.77 0.98
C ILE A 80 1.86 -9.91 0.02
N GLU A 81 0.81 -10.54 -0.51
CA GLU A 81 0.93 -11.62 -1.49
C GLU A 81 1.34 -11.06 -2.86
N ASP A 82 0.68 -9.97 -3.31
CA ASP A 82 0.91 -9.40 -4.64
C ASP A 82 0.62 -7.89 -4.68
N ILE A 83 1.32 -7.18 -5.59
CA ILE A 83 1.13 -5.75 -5.85
C ILE A 83 1.07 -5.53 -7.38
N GLU A 84 -0.12 -5.20 -7.87
CA GLU A 84 -0.36 -4.90 -9.29
C GLU A 84 -0.65 -3.41 -9.50
N TRP A 85 -0.01 -2.82 -10.51
CA TRP A 85 -0.20 -1.42 -10.89
C TRP A 85 -0.94 -1.34 -12.21
N VAL A 86 -2.21 -0.96 -12.16
CA VAL A 86 -3.11 -0.86 -13.31
C VAL A 86 -3.12 0.58 -13.81
N GLU A 87 -2.63 0.82 -15.03
CA GLU A 87 -2.72 2.14 -15.66
C GLU A 87 -4.14 2.44 -16.10
N LEU A 88 -4.65 3.64 -15.80
CA LEU A 88 -5.98 4.06 -16.20
C LEU A 88 -5.96 4.56 -17.64
N GLU A 89 -6.74 3.92 -18.52
CA GLU A 89 -6.80 4.24 -19.95
C GLU A 89 -7.23 5.69 -20.22
N GLU A 90 -7.97 6.31 -19.29
CA GLU A 90 -8.47 7.68 -19.39
C GLU A 90 -7.35 8.73 -19.36
N MET A 91 -6.26 8.47 -18.62
CA MET A 91 -5.14 9.40 -18.45
C MET A 91 -3.81 8.66 -18.26
N PRO A 92 -2.89 8.72 -19.24
CA PRO A 92 -1.59 8.05 -19.13
C PRO A 92 -0.77 8.60 -17.95
N GLY A 93 -0.09 7.71 -17.23
CA GLY A 93 0.66 8.03 -16.01
C GLY A 93 -0.17 8.02 -14.73
N ARG A 94 -1.49 7.78 -14.79
CA ARG A 94 -2.34 7.51 -13.61
C ARG A 94 -2.49 6.01 -13.39
N TYR A 95 -2.29 5.59 -12.15
CA TYR A 95 -2.35 4.20 -11.76
C TYR A 95 -3.32 3.98 -10.61
N LYS A 96 -4.03 2.85 -10.67
CA LYS A 96 -4.70 2.24 -9.53
C LYS A 96 -3.83 1.08 -9.05
N ILE A 97 -3.58 1.00 -7.74
CA ILE A 97 -2.71 -0.03 -7.18
C ILE A 97 -3.58 -1.07 -6.50
N HIS A 98 -3.49 -2.30 -6.98
CA HIS A 98 -4.16 -3.47 -6.43
C HIS A 98 -3.18 -4.19 -5.53
N ILE A 99 -3.52 -4.34 -4.26
CA ILE A 99 -2.67 -4.99 -3.26
C ILE A 99 -3.45 -6.18 -2.75
N LYS A 100 -2.90 -7.37 -2.95
CA LYS A 100 -3.43 -8.61 -2.40
C LYS A 100 -2.75 -8.90 -1.07
N LEU A 101 -3.56 -9.05 -0.04
CA LEU A 101 -3.15 -9.30 1.32
C LEU A 101 -3.42 -10.76 1.68
N GLU A 102 -2.50 -11.37 2.41
CA GLU A 102 -2.67 -12.71 2.98
C GLU A 102 -2.52 -12.67 4.50
N ARG A 103 -3.13 -13.64 5.17
CA ARG A 103 -2.94 -13.79 6.62
C ARG A 103 -1.60 -14.43 6.89
N ASN A 104 -0.85 -13.80 7.80
CA ASN A 104 0.32 -14.44 8.35
C ASN A 104 -0.13 -15.37 9.49
N GLU A 105 -0.05 -16.68 9.24
CA GLU A 105 -0.30 -17.73 10.23
C GLU A 105 0.99 -18.00 11.01
N ASP A 106 1.42 -17.06 11.86
CA ASP A 106 2.55 -17.24 12.78
C ASP A 106 2.18 -18.17 13.97
#